data_AF-C7Q0D4-F1
#
_entry.id   AF-C7Q0D4-F1
#
_cell.length_a   1.000
_cell.length_b   1.000
_cell.length_c   1.000
_cell.angle_alpha   90.00
_cell.angle_beta   90.00
_cell.angle_gamma   90.00
#
_symmetry.space_group_name_H-M   'P 1'
#
loop_
_entity.id
_entity.type
_entity.pdbx_description
1 polymer ?
#
loop_
_entity_poly.entity_id
_entity_poly.type
_entity_poly.pdbx_seq_one_letter_code
_entity_poly.pdbx_strand_id
1 'polypeptide(L)'
;MLRTPLPWLAALLVAYLLVPLVAFLVRAPGQSGAATAAPGVGDALRTSLITASISTAVVTLLGVPLGYLLARSASRTAGVLGVAVQLPLALPPLMSGILLIYLVGPYTTIGQFFNGGLTDSATGVVLAQCFVAAPFLVISARSAFAAVDPAQLDVAATLGHGALSRVLRVALPIAARGIRAGMLLAWLRAFGEFGATIVLAYHPYTLPVFTYVQFSSTGLAATTIPVLVTLGAALVVLLIADRGPARRAHRRRAVRIPKPRPPALSQGPVLDFIMSARLGGFRLAVVHGGAGRNLAILGASGSGKSATLRLLAGVLTPQDAHISLGGRDLAVLPAERRGIGYLPQHPTLLPHLRVWEQVTFGVGADPALAAFWLDRLKLTDLADRYPDQLSGGQARRVGLARALAREPRLLLLDEPFAGLDAPVRDELRRLLRTVLRETALTSVLVTHDPDDAALLSQDTLLMADGAVLQDGPTRTVLTHPAGPVAARLLGVRNIGQGYVDADRVLESGPLRVALPASALKTPAWQNAKMPPTSVAWCVQPYDVRVVATGGTDGTGGIAATVDDVAHLGPIAELLLRLDGGAELTVTVPSGQEPELGARCGVEVPPEAVIVWPAT
;
A
#
# COMPACT_ATOMS: atom_id res chain seq x y z
N MET A 1 13.64 -16.09 -32.66
CA MET A 1 13.64 -14.73 -32.11
C MET A 1 13.85 -13.61 -33.15
N LEU A 2 13.94 -13.90 -34.47
CA LEU A 2 14.17 -12.90 -35.54
C LEU A 2 12.99 -12.77 -36.55
N ARG A 3 11.73 -12.92 -36.11
CA ARG A 3 10.54 -12.80 -37.02
C ARG A 3 9.65 -11.58 -36.75
N THR A 4 10.03 -10.69 -35.84
CA THR A 4 9.31 -9.42 -35.60
C THR A 4 10.09 -8.26 -36.23
N PRO A 5 9.44 -7.15 -36.63
CA PRO A 5 10.12 -5.97 -37.16
C PRO A 5 10.93 -5.21 -36.09
N LEU A 6 10.69 -5.51 -34.80
CA LEU A 6 11.30 -4.85 -33.64
C LEU A 6 12.85 -4.87 -33.66
N PRO A 7 13.55 -6.01 -33.85
CA PRO A 7 15.01 -6.04 -33.95
C PRO A 7 15.55 -5.22 -35.11
N TRP A 8 14.86 -5.14 -36.25
CA TRP A 8 15.31 -4.34 -37.40
C TRP A 8 15.16 -2.85 -37.13
N LEU A 9 14.02 -2.42 -36.56
CA LEU A 9 13.82 -1.03 -36.14
C LEU A 9 14.84 -0.61 -35.07
N ALA A 10 15.14 -1.48 -34.11
CA ALA A 10 16.17 -1.25 -33.11
C ALA A 10 17.57 -1.14 -33.75
N ALA A 11 17.91 -2.05 -34.66
CA ALA A 11 19.19 -2.02 -35.37
C ALA A 11 19.36 -0.75 -36.21
N LEU A 12 18.30 -0.30 -36.88
CA LEU A 12 18.30 0.93 -37.68
C LEU A 12 18.60 2.15 -36.80
N LEU A 13 17.96 2.26 -35.63
CA LEU A 13 18.22 3.35 -34.70
C LEU A 13 19.65 3.28 -34.13
N VAL A 14 20.14 2.10 -33.78
CA VAL A 14 21.52 1.91 -33.31
C VAL A 14 22.52 2.33 -34.39
N ALA A 15 22.29 1.93 -35.65
CA ALA A 15 23.14 2.34 -36.77
C ALA A 15 23.11 3.87 -36.97
N TYR A 16 21.94 4.50 -36.92
CA TYR A 16 21.81 5.96 -37.01
C TYR A 16 22.60 6.70 -35.93
N LEU A 17 22.62 6.18 -34.69
CA LEU A 17 23.35 6.77 -33.58
C LEU A 17 24.88 6.52 -33.65
N LEU A 18 25.29 5.32 -34.08
CA LEU A 18 26.71 4.90 -34.04
C LEU A 18 27.50 5.24 -35.31
N VAL A 19 26.89 5.25 -36.49
CA VAL A 19 27.61 5.48 -37.76
C VAL A 19 28.33 6.83 -37.80
N PRO A 20 27.73 7.97 -37.38
CA PRO A 20 28.45 9.25 -37.35
C PRO A 20 29.65 9.23 -36.41
N LEU A 21 29.52 8.56 -35.25
CA LEU A 21 30.58 8.42 -34.26
C LEU A 21 31.74 7.58 -34.81
N VAL A 22 31.43 6.44 -35.42
CA VAL A 22 32.43 5.55 -36.05
C VAL A 22 33.12 6.27 -37.21
N ALA A 23 32.36 6.94 -38.07
CA ALA A 23 32.92 7.69 -39.20
C ALA A 23 33.86 8.82 -38.73
N PHE A 24 33.51 9.51 -37.65
CA PHE A 24 34.38 10.51 -37.02
C PHE A 24 35.66 9.88 -36.47
N LEU A 25 35.56 8.79 -35.70
CA LEU A 25 36.72 8.11 -35.10
C LEU A 25 37.69 7.53 -36.15
N VAL A 26 37.17 7.08 -37.30
CA VAL A 26 38.01 6.58 -38.41
C VAL A 26 38.74 7.72 -39.13
N ARG A 27 38.14 8.91 -39.24
CA ARG A 27 38.71 10.05 -39.99
C ARG A 27 39.59 10.97 -39.14
N ALA A 28 39.37 11.03 -37.83
CA ALA A 28 40.09 11.90 -36.91
C ALA A 28 41.64 11.74 -36.94
N PRO A 29 42.22 10.53 -37.01
CA PRO A 29 43.69 10.35 -37.02
C PRO A 29 44.36 10.98 -38.24
N GLY A 30 43.71 10.94 -39.41
CA GLY A 30 44.26 11.47 -40.67
C GLY A 30 44.27 13.01 -40.76
N GLN A 31 43.49 13.69 -39.91
CA GLN A 31 43.44 15.17 -39.85
C GLN A 31 44.37 15.74 -38.76
N SER A 32 44.93 14.88 -37.91
CA SER A 32 45.69 15.27 -36.71
C SER A 32 47.16 15.63 -36.99
N GLY A 33 47.69 15.34 -38.20
CA GLY A 33 49.08 15.61 -38.58
C GLY A 33 49.48 17.09 -38.64
N ALA A 34 48.50 18.02 -38.57
CA ALA A 34 48.74 19.47 -38.59
C ALA A 34 48.18 20.22 -37.37
N ALA A 35 47.49 19.54 -36.44
CA ALA A 35 46.87 20.16 -35.27
C ALA A 35 47.67 19.85 -34.00
N THR A 36 48.77 20.59 -33.81
CA THR A 36 49.43 20.70 -32.51
C THR A 36 48.42 21.16 -31.46
N ALA A 37 48.57 20.65 -30.23
CA ALA A 37 47.65 20.81 -29.09
C ALA A 37 46.84 22.12 -29.13
N ALA A 38 45.51 22.04 -29.29
CA ALA A 38 44.64 23.21 -29.24
C ALA A 38 44.77 23.89 -27.86
N PRO A 39 45.49 25.02 -27.74
CA PRO A 39 45.76 25.64 -26.46
C PRO A 39 44.42 26.07 -25.83
N GLY A 40 44.21 25.74 -24.55
CA GLY A 40 42.96 26.07 -23.84
C GLY A 40 41.87 24.97 -23.84
N VAL A 41 42.01 23.86 -24.59
CA VAL A 41 41.06 22.73 -24.48
C VAL A 41 41.00 22.16 -23.07
N GLY A 42 42.15 22.11 -22.38
CA GLY A 42 42.22 21.65 -20.99
C GLY A 42 41.43 22.55 -20.03
N ASP A 43 41.54 23.87 -20.19
CA ASP A 43 40.79 24.84 -19.38
C ASP A 43 39.29 24.80 -19.68
N ALA A 44 38.93 24.61 -20.95
CA ALA A 44 37.53 24.44 -21.36
C ALA A 44 36.93 23.13 -20.80
N LEU A 45 37.69 22.02 -20.84
CA LEU A 45 37.29 20.75 -20.22
C LEU A 45 37.11 20.92 -18.72
N ARG A 46 38.08 21.53 -18.02
CA ARG A 46 38.00 21.79 -16.58
C ARG A 46 36.78 22.62 -16.24
N THR A 47 36.52 23.69 -17.00
CA THR A 47 35.35 24.55 -16.82
C THR A 47 34.05 23.78 -17.03
N SER A 48 33.93 23.00 -18.10
CA SER A 48 32.74 22.16 -18.36
C SER A 48 32.51 21.12 -17.27
N LEU A 49 33.54 20.41 -16.80
CA LEU A 49 33.41 19.40 -15.75
C LEU A 49 32.97 20.02 -14.43
N ILE A 50 33.58 21.14 -14.03
CA ILE A 50 33.25 21.83 -12.77
C ILE A 50 31.83 22.38 -12.85
N THR A 51 31.51 23.18 -13.88
CA THR A 51 30.20 23.83 -14.01
C THR A 51 29.07 22.81 -14.13
N ALA A 52 29.22 21.77 -14.95
CA ALA A 52 28.19 20.72 -15.08
C ALA A 52 27.96 20.00 -13.74
N SER A 53 29.03 19.70 -12.98
CA SER A 53 28.92 19.03 -11.68
C SER A 53 28.25 19.91 -10.62
N ILE A 54 28.60 21.21 -10.57
CA ILE A 54 27.95 22.18 -9.69
C ILE A 54 26.46 22.31 -10.07
N SER A 55 26.17 22.46 -11.37
CA SER A 55 24.81 22.56 -11.89
C SER A 55 23.96 21.35 -11.52
N THR A 56 24.49 20.13 -11.66
CA THR A 56 23.81 18.90 -11.23
C THR A 56 23.59 18.86 -9.73
N ALA A 57 24.55 19.30 -8.92
CA ALA A 57 24.40 19.36 -7.46
C ALA A 57 23.29 20.32 -7.03
N VAL A 58 23.25 21.53 -7.61
CA VAL A 58 22.19 22.53 -7.38
C VAL A 58 20.83 21.98 -7.82
N VAL A 59 20.77 21.42 -9.03
CA VAL A 59 19.55 20.80 -9.56
C VAL A 59 19.09 19.62 -8.71
N THR A 60 20.00 18.86 -8.10
CA THR A 60 19.65 17.76 -7.20
C THR A 60 19.10 18.26 -5.87
N LEU A 61 19.75 19.26 -5.27
CA LEU A 61 19.32 19.86 -4.02
C LEU A 61 17.90 20.42 -4.11
N LEU A 62 17.56 21.09 -5.22
CA LEU A 62 16.26 21.74 -5.40
C LEU A 62 15.24 20.85 -6.11
N GLY A 63 15.69 20.11 -7.12
CA GLY A 63 14.83 19.32 -8.01
C GLY A 63 14.32 18.03 -7.40
N VAL A 64 15.06 17.38 -6.50
CA VAL A 64 14.57 16.16 -5.82
C VAL A 64 13.40 16.48 -4.87
N PRO A 65 13.48 17.48 -3.97
CA PRO A 65 12.33 17.90 -3.18
C PRO A 65 11.13 18.34 -4.04
N LEU A 66 11.38 19.11 -5.11
CA LEU A 66 10.32 19.51 -6.04
C LEU A 66 9.65 18.30 -6.71
N GLY A 67 10.46 17.33 -7.18
CA GLY A 67 9.96 16.08 -7.75
C GLY A 67 9.11 15.29 -6.77
N TYR A 68 9.49 15.24 -5.48
CA TYR A 68 8.69 14.62 -4.43
C TYR A 68 7.34 15.32 -4.23
N LEU A 69 7.33 16.66 -4.15
CA LEU A 69 6.11 17.44 -3.98
C LEU A 69 5.16 17.27 -5.18
N LEU A 70 5.69 17.32 -6.40
CA LEU A 70 4.92 17.11 -7.63
C LEU A 70 4.39 15.68 -7.77
N ALA A 71 5.07 14.69 -7.19
CA ALA A 71 4.59 13.31 -7.18
C ALA A 71 3.46 13.07 -6.16
N ARG A 72 3.36 13.91 -5.12
CA ARG A 72 2.43 13.72 -3.99
C ARG A 72 1.27 14.70 -3.97
N SER A 73 1.27 15.72 -4.83
CA SER A 73 0.19 16.70 -4.92
C SER A 73 -0.69 16.47 -6.14
N ALA A 74 -2.00 16.38 -5.91
CA ALA A 74 -3.03 16.37 -6.96
C ALA A 74 -3.63 17.76 -7.24
N SER A 75 -3.05 18.81 -6.64
CA SER A 75 -3.54 20.18 -6.80
C SER A 75 -3.33 20.72 -8.21
N ARG A 76 -4.23 21.63 -8.65
CA ARG A 76 -4.07 22.33 -9.94
C ARG A 76 -2.75 23.10 -10.01
N THR A 77 -2.30 23.69 -8.90
CA THR A 77 -1.03 24.43 -8.81
C THR A 77 0.17 23.52 -9.05
N ALA A 78 0.18 22.29 -8.51
CA ALA A 78 1.21 21.30 -8.81
C ALA A 78 1.19 20.90 -10.30
N GLY A 79 0.01 20.81 -10.91
CA GLY A 79 -0.13 20.60 -12.36
C GLY A 79 0.55 21.70 -13.18
N VAL A 80 0.23 22.97 -12.90
CA VAL A 80 0.84 24.14 -13.56
C VAL A 80 2.35 24.19 -13.34
N LEU A 81 2.80 23.97 -12.11
CA LEU A 81 4.23 23.94 -11.79
C LEU A 81 4.96 22.80 -12.52
N GLY A 82 4.30 21.65 -12.66
CA GLY A 82 4.81 20.53 -13.45
C GLY A 82 5.01 20.88 -14.94
N VAL A 83 4.11 21.66 -15.53
CA VAL A 83 4.24 22.17 -16.91
C VAL A 83 5.34 23.22 -16.99
N ALA A 84 5.41 24.16 -16.05
CA ALA A 84 6.44 25.19 -16.01
C ALA A 84 7.86 24.61 -15.95
N VAL A 85 8.06 23.53 -15.18
CA VAL A 85 9.34 22.81 -15.12
C VAL A 85 9.72 22.18 -16.47
N GLN A 86 8.76 21.85 -17.33
CA GLN A 86 9.04 21.25 -18.65
C GLN A 86 9.27 22.29 -19.75
N LEU A 87 8.88 23.55 -19.53
CA LEU A 87 9.00 24.62 -20.51
C LEU A 87 10.42 24.76 -21.10
N PRO A 88 11.53 24.64 -20.32
CA PRO A 88 12.88 24.70 -20.88
C PRO A 88 13.19 23.61 -21.90
N LEU A 89 12.47 22.48 -21.91
CA LEU A 89 12.62 21.42 -22.91
C LEU A 89 11.98 21.76 -24.25
N ALA A 90 10.94 22.61 -24.24
CA ALA A 90 10.24 23.05 -25.44
C ALA A 90 10.92 24.25 -26.11
N LEU A 91 11.69 25.03 -25.33
CA LEU A 91 12.37 26.21 -25.81
C LEU A 91 13.70 25.83 -26.51
N PRO A 92 14.00 26.42 -27.68
CA PRO A 92 15.34 26.34 -28.23
C PRO A 92 16.37 26.85 -27.21
N PRO A 93 17.52 26.17 -27.00
CA PRO A 93 18.46 26.53 -25.95
C PRO A 93 18.95 27.99 -26.00
N LEU A 94 19.09 28.55 -27.21
CA LEU A 94 19.44 29.96 -27.40
C LEU A 94 18.38 30.91 -26.83
N MET A 95 17.08 30.60 -27.02
CA MET A 95 15.98 31.38 -26.44
C MET A 95 15.99 31.29 -24.91
N SER A 96 16.33 30.12 -24.35
CA SER A 96 16.50 29.96 -22.91
C SER A 96 17.60 30.87 -22.35
N GLY A 97 18.71 31.03 -23.08
CA GLY A 97 19.76 31.99 -22.72
C GLY A 97 19.26 33.44 -22.72
N ILE A 98 18.51 33.83 -23.75
CA ILE A 98 17.93 35.19 -23.85
C ILE A 98 16.98 35.46 -22.68
N LEU A 99 16.08 34.52 -22.35
CA LEU A 99 15.17 34.67 -21.22
C LEU A 99 15.91 34.83 -19.89
N LEU A 100 17.03 34.12 -19.71
CA LEU A 100 17.86 34.29 -18.52
C LEU A 100 18.53 35.66 -18.47
N ILE A 101 18.96 36.24 -19.60
CA ILE A 101 19.47 37.63 -19.62
C ILE A 101 18.41 38.62 -19.16
N TYR A 102 17.14 38.45 -19.55
CA TYR A 102 16.05 39.29 -19.05
C TYR A 102 15.86 39.19 -17.52
N LEU A 103 16.35 38.12 -16.89
CA LEU A 103 16.25 37.91 -15.45
C LEU A 103 17.51 38.33 -14.68
N VAL A 104 18.70 37.95 -15.15
CA VAL A 104 19.98 38.10 -14.43
C VAL A 104 21.00 38.98 -15.15
N GLY A 105 20.63 39.57 -16.29
CA GLY A 105 21.50 40.46 -17.07
C GLY A 105 21.97 41.67 -16.27
N PRO A 106 23.11 42.30 -16.64
CA PRO A 106 23.76 43.34 -15.84
C PRO A 106 22.90 44.59 -15.61
N TYR A 107 21.90 44.82 -16.48
CA TYR A 107 20.96 45.94 -16.38
C TYR A 107 19.67 45.61 -15.62
N THR A 108 19.51 44.37 -15.15
CA THR A 108 18.35 43.94 -14.36
C THR A 108 18.57 44.20 -12.87
N THR A 109 17.50 44.25 -12.09
CA THR A 109 17.58 44.42 -10.62
C THR A 109 18.43 43.32 -9.96
N ILE A 110 18.28 42.08 -10.41
CA ILE A 110 19.06 40.95 -9.88
C ILE A 110 20.52 41.07 -10.31
N GLY A 111 20.79 41.37 -11.58
CA GLY A 111 22.16 41.55 -12.07
C GLY A 111 22.91 42.66 -11.34
N GLN A 112 22.27 43.82 -11.12
CA GLN A 112 22.85 44.94 -10.37
C GLN A 112 23.16 44.57 -8.91
N PHE A 113 22.27 43.82 -8.25
CA PHE A 113 22.52 43.34 -6.88
C PHE A 113 23.79 42.49 -6.76
N PHE A 114 24.12 41.72 -7.81
CA PHE A 114 25.33 40.92 -7.89
C PHE A 114 26.48 41.60 -8.67
N ASN A 115 26.44 42.92 -8.85
CA ASN A 115 27.44 43.71 -9.58
C ASN A 115 27.73 43.19 -11.01
N GLY A 116 26.72 42.65 -11.69
CA GLY A 116 26.84 42.06 -13.03
C GLY A 116 27.53 40.69 -13.07
N GLY A 117 27.95 40.14 -11.93
CA GLY A 117 28.72 38.88 -11.85
C GLY A 117 27.95 37.60 -12.20
N LEU A 118 26.70 37.71 -12.62
CA LEU A 118 25.85 36.58 -13.06
C LEU A 118 25.90 36.34 -14.58
N THR A 119 26.47 37.28 -15.34
CA THR A 119 26.70 37.16 -16.78
C THR A 119 28.19 37.15 -17.07
N ASP A 120 28.60 36.49 -18.15
CA ASP A 120 30.01 36.37 -18.56
C ASP A 120 30.93 35.86 -17.42
N SER A 121 30.41 34.90 -16.65
CA SER A 121 31.10 34.31 -15.51
C SER A 121 30.80 32.82 -15.38
N ALA A 122 31.62 32.10 -14.59
CA ALA A 122 31.35 30.69 -14.27
C ALA A 122 29.98 30.49 -13.59
N THR A 123 29.51 31.48 -12.82
CA THR A 123 28.17 31.48 -12.21
C THR A 123 27.08 31.57 -13.27
N GLY A 124 27.27 32.40 -14.30
CA GLY A 124 26.35 32.47 -15.44
C GLY A 124 26.27 31.16 -16.20
N VAL A 125 27.40 30.46 -16.41
CA VAL A 125 27.42 29.12 -17.00
C VAL A 125 26.56 28.14 -16.17
N VAL A 126 26.73 28.14 -14.84
CA VAL A 126 25.96 27.29 -13.93
C VAL A 126 24.46 27.61 -13.99
N LEU A 127 24.07 28.88 -14.01
CA LEU A 127 22.66 29.28 -14.11
C LEU A 127 22.02 28.82 -15.42
N ALA A 128 22.70 29.01 -16.55
CA ALA A 128 22.24 28.53 -17.85
C ALA A 128 22.07 27.00 -17.87
N GLN A 129 23.08 26.28 -17.38
CA GLN A 129 23.04 24.82 -17.31
C GLN A 129 21.93 24.32 -16.37
N CYS A 130 21.75 24.93 -15.19
CA CYS A 130 20.67 24.56 -14.26
C CYS A 130 19.30 24.70 -14.91
N PHE A 131 19.02 25.82 -15.58
CA PHE A 131 17.73 26.06 -16.23
C PHE A 131 17.37 24.97 -17.25
N VAL A 132 18.36 24.57 -18.05
CA VAL A 132 18.15 23.60 -19.14
C VAL A 132 18.22 22.14 -18.65
N ALA A 133 19.02 21.86 -17.62
CA ALA A 133 19.20 20.50 -17.09
C ALA A 133 18.17 20.11 -16.02
N ALA A 134 17.57 21.07 -15.31
CA ALA A 134 16.58 20.82 -14.26
C ALA A 134 15.43 19.88 -14.65
N PRO A 135 14.80 20.01 -15.83
CA PRO A 135 13.65 19.20 -16.20
C PRO A 135 13.97 17.69 -16.20
N PHE A 136 15.16 17.29 -16.65
CA PHE A 136 15.58 15.90 -16.71
C PHE A 136 15.56 15.24 -15.33
N LEU A 137 16.14 15.89 -14.32
CA LEU A 137 16.13 15.34 -12.97
C LEU A 137 14.74 15.42 -12.32
N VAL A 138 14.03 16.54 -12.47
CA VAL A 138 12.72 16.71 -11.80
C VAL A 138 11.71 15.70 -12.34
N ILE A 139 11.69 15.44 -13.65
CA ILE A 139 10.81 14.44 -14.27
C ILE A 139 11.18 13.03 -13.77
N SER A 140 12.46 12.67 -13.78
CA SER A 140 12.91 11.37 -13.28
C SER A 140 12.60 11.19 -11.79
N ALA A 141 12.85 12.20 -10.96
CA ALA A 141 12.55 12.18 -9.53
C ALA A 141 11.05 12.05 -9.26
N ARG A 142 10.21 12.84 -9.96
CA ARG A 142 8.75 12.75 -9.87
C ARG A 142 8.26 11.34 -10.20
N SER A 143 8.72 10.78 -11.32
CA SER A 143 8.37 9.41 -11.73
C SER A 143 8.81 8.38 -10.68
N ALA A 144 10.04 8.49 -10.18
CA ALA A 144 10.58 7.59 -9.17
C ALA A 144 9.80 7.65 -7.84
N PHE A 145 9.41 8.85 -7.38
CA PHE A 145 8.61 9.00 -6.16
C PHE A 145 7.14 8.60 -6.33
N ALA A 146 6.59 8.73 -7.54
CA ALA A 146 5.24 8.28 -7.86
C ALA A 146 5.13 6.75 -7.82
N ALA A 147 6.21 6.03 -8.13
CA ALA A 147 6.28 4.58 -8.02
C ALA A 147 6.37 4.05 -6.58
N VAL A 148 6.63 4.91 -5.58
CA VAL A 148 6.68 4.52 -4.17
C VAL A 148 5.27 4.35 -3.63
N ASP A 149 4.93 3.12 -3.24
CA ASP A 149 3.63 2.76 -2.67
C ASP A 149 3.31 3.64 -1.43
N PRO A 150 2.21 4.42 -1.43
CA PRO A 150 1.78 5.20 -0.28
C PRO A 150 1.65 4.38 1.01
N ALA A 151 1.25 3.11 0.94
CA ALA A 151 1.09 2.26 2.11
C ALA A 151 2.41 2.11 2.89
N GLN A 152 3.57 2.16 2.21
CA GLN A 152 4.88 2.08 2.87
C GLN A 152 5.14 3.31 3.76
N LEU A 153 4.64 4.48 3.35
CA LEU A 153 4.73 5.72 4.12
C LEU A 153 3.72 5.74 5.26
N ASP A 154 2.55 5.13 5.06
CA ASP A 154 1.51 4.99 6.08
C ASP A 154 1.99 4.09 7.21
N VAL A 155 2.57 2.93 6.89
CA VAL A 155 3.20 2.03 7.88
C VAL A 155 4.37 2.70 8.58
N ALA A 156 5.23 3.44 7.86
CA ALA A 156 6.31 4.17 8.51
C ALA A 156 5.79 5.22 9.50
N ALA A 157 4.66 5.86 9.19
CA ALA A 157 4.01 6.80 10.10
C ALA A 157 3.56 6.09 11.38
N THR A 158 2.84 4.97 11.30
CA THR A 158 2.42 4.21 12.50
C THR A 158 3.61 3.70 13.33
N LEU A 159 4.75 3.46 12.69
CA LEU A 159 6.02 3.12 13.34
C LEU A 159 6.80 4.31 13.92
N GLY A 160 6.19 5.50 13.98
CA GLY A 160 6.71 6.66 14.69
C GLY A 160 7.54 7.63 13.85
N HIS A 161 7.63 7.42 12.53
CA HIS A 161 8.38 8.31 11.66
C HIS A 161 7.55 9.50 11.22
N GLY A 162 7.99 10.71 11.60
CA GLY A 162 7.43 11.95 11.08
C GLY A 162 7.68 12.17 9.58
N ALA A 163 7.05 13.19 9.00
CA ALA A 163 7.06 13.45 7.56
C ALA A 163 8.46 13.44 6.92
N LEU A 164 9.41 14.22 7.45
CA LEU A 164 10.78 14.27 6.91
C LEU A 164 11.51 12.92 7.02
N SER A 165 11.33 12.21 8.13
CA SER A 165 11.94 10.89 8.30
C SER A 165 11.39 9.88 7.29
N ARG A 166 10.11 9.95 6.93
CA ARG A 166 9.51 9.09 5.90
C ARG A 166 10.09 9.38 4.52
N VAL A 167 10.31 10.65 4.19
CA VAL A 167 10.98 11.03 2.93
C VAL A 167 12.40 10.46 2.89
N LEU A 168 13.20 10.72 3.93
CA LEU A 168 14.62 10.38 3.93
C LEU A 168 14.91 8.88 4.10
N ARG A 169 14.13 8.15 4.91
CA ARG A 169 14.37 6.73 5.23
C ARG A 169 13.57 5.74 4.39
N VAL A 170 12.47 6.19 3.77
CA VAL A 170 11.58 5.33 2.96
C VAL A 170 11.57 5.78 1.51
N ALA A 171 11.03 6.96 1.22
CA ALA A 171 10.79 7.37 -0.17
C ALA A 171 12.10 7.53 -0.97
N LEU A 172 13.09 8.22 -0.40
CA LEU A 172 14.35 8.53 -1.08
C LEU A 172 15.18 7.28 -1.40
N PRO A 173 15.41 6.32 -0.48
CA PRO A 173 16.12 5.08 -0.80
C PRO A 173 15.44 4.24 -1.88
N ILE A 174 14.11 4.17 -1.86
CA ILE A 174 13.33 3.41 -2.86
C ILE A 174 13.43 4.10 -4.23
N ALA A 175 13.29 5.43 -4.27
CA ALA A 175 13.38 6.24 -5.48
C ALA A 175 14.84 6.46 -5.98
N ALA A 176 15.86 6.09 -5.21
CA ALA A 176 17.26 6.44 -5.46
C ALA A 176 17.77 5.97 -6.83
N ARG A 177 17.29 4.83 -7.35
CA ARG A 177 17.69 4.35 -8.68
C ARG A 177 17.24 5.31 -9.79
N GLY A 178 15.98 5.74 -9.76
CA GLY A 178 15.43 6.69 -10.72
C GLY A 178 16.03 8.09 -10.58
N ILE A 179 16.27 8.54 -9.34
CA ILE A 179 16.91 9.84 -9.08
C ILE A 179 18.33 9.87 -9.67
N ARG A 180 19.15 8.83 -9.47
CA ARG A 180 20.50 8.78 -10.05
C ARG A 180 20.50 8.76 -11.57
N ALA A 181 19.53 8.08 -12.19
CA ALA A 181 19.36 8.13 -13.64
C ALA A 181 19.06 9.57 -14.09
N GLY A 182 18.16 10.26 -13.38
CA GLY A 182 17.90 11.68 -13.61
C GLY A 182 19.13 12.59 -13.39
N MET A 183 19.96 12.31 -12.38
CA MET A 183 21.19 13.06 -12.12
C MET A 183 22.19 12.89 -13.27
N LEU A 184 22.33 11.67 -13.79
CA LEU A 184 23.17 11.40 -14.96
C LEU A 184 22.68 12.15 -16.20
N LEU A 185 21.37 12.10 -16.48
CA LEU A 185 20.79 12.82 -17.62
C LEU A 185 20.96 14.34 -17.47
N ALA A 186 20.74 14.89 -16.27
CA ALA A 186 20.95 16.30 -16.01
C ALA A 186 22.43 16.69 -16.17
N TRP A 187 23.37 15.86 -15.72
CA TRP A 187 24.80 16.10 -15.89
C TRP A 187 25.21 16.06 -17.37
N LEU A 188 24.80 15.04 -18.11
CA LEU A 188 25.08 14.93 -19.55
C LEU A 188 24.49 16.11 -20.32
N ARG A 189 23.27 16.54 -19.95
CA ARG A 189 22.63 17.71 -20.54
C ARG A 189 23.38 19.00 -20.23
N ALA A 190 23.84 19.20 -19.00
CA ALA A 190 24.60 20.38 -18.59
C ALA A 190 25.99 20.42 -19.27
N PHE A 191 26.67 19.27 -19.33
CA PHE A 191 27.99 19.14 -19.94
C PHE A 191 27.98 19.48 -21.44
N GLY A 192 26.93 19.10 -22.16
CA GLY A 192 26.73 19.40 -23.58
C GLY A 192 26.00 20.72 -23.88
N GLU A 193 25.70 21.56 -22.88
CA GLU A 193 24.93 22.79 -23.11
C GLU A 193 25.76 23.87 -23.82
N PHE A 194 25.23 24.36 -24.94
CA PHE A 194 25.85 25.39 -25.77
C PHE A 194 25.01 26.66 -25.93
N GLY A 195 23.71 26.53 -26.21
CA GLY A 195 22.92 27.67 -26.67
C GLY A 195 22.59 28.68 -25.58
N ALA A 196 22.23 28.21 -24.39
CA ALA A 196 21.97 29.08 -23.25
C ALA A 196 23.28 29.65 -22.66
N THR A 197 24.34 28.85 -22.68
CA THR A 197 25.65 29.23 -22.14
C THR A 197 26.33 30.29 -23.00
N ILE A 198 26.36 30.15 -24.34
CA ILE A 198 27.00 31.15 -25.22
C ILE A 198 26.34 32.54 -25.12
N VAL A 199 25.04 32.59 -24.86
CA VAL A 199 24.29 33.84 -24.71
C VAL A 199 24.53 34.46 -23.34
N LEU A 200 24.44 33.68 -22.27
CA LEU A 200 24.49 34.19 -20.90
C LEU A 200 25.92 34.40 -20.37
N ALA A 201 26.84 33.51 -20.73
CA ALA A 201 28.21 33.48 -20.25
C ALA A 201 29.17 32.96 -21.32
N TYR A 202 29.69 33.88 -22.14
CA TYR A 202 30.63 33.57 -23.20
C TYR A 202 32.00 33.14 -22.61
N HIS A 203 32.44 33.82 -21.55
CA HIS A 203 33.60 33.46 -20.74
C HIS A 203 33.20 33.02 -19.32
N PRO A 204 33.99 32.13 -18.67
CA PRO A 204 35.05 31.32 -19.25
C PRO A 204 34.49 30.31 -20.27
N TYR A 205 35.32 29.91 -21.25
CA TYR A 205 34.87 28.96 -22.27
C TYR A 205 34.54 27.59 -21.69
N THR A 206 33.34 27.11 -21.99
CA THR A 206 32.98 25.69 -21.86
C THR A 206 33.45 24.92 -23.11
N LEU A 207 33.57 23.60 -23.04
CA LEU A 207 33.93 22.77 -24.21
C LEU A 207 33.06 23.02 -25.44
N PRO A 208 31.71 23.09 -25.36
CA PRO A 208 30.89 23.39 -26.53
C PRO A 208 31.16 24.79 -27.10
N VAL A 209 31.31 25.82 -26.25
CA VAL A 209 31.62 27.19 -26.69
C VAL A 209 33.01 27.26 -27.31
N PHE A 210 34.02 26.65 -26.68
CA PHE A 210 35.37 26.55 -27.23
C PHE A 210 35.38 25.84 -28.59
N THR A 211 34.67 24.73 -28.73
CA THR A 211 34.57 23.97 -29.99
C THR A 211 33.95 24.82 -31.09
N TYR A 212 32.89 25.58 -30.77
CA TYR A 212 32.28 26.52 -31.69
C TYR A 212 33.25 27.63 -32.11
N VAL A 213 33.98 28.23 -31.17
CA VAL A 213 34.98 29.28 -31.48
C VAL A 213 36.07 28.73 -32.39
N GLN A 214 36.56 27.50 -32.15
CA GLN A 214 37.53 26.85 -33.03
C GLN A 214 36.94 26.61 -34.43
N PHE A 215 35.73 26.06 -34.51
CA PHE A 215 35.04 25.84 -35.78
C PHE A 215 34.87 27.12 -36.59
N SER A 216 34.39 28.19 -35.95
CA SER A 216 34.13 29.47 -36.59
C SER A 216 35.40 30.22 -37.01
N SER A 217 36.52 30.02 -36.31
CA SER A 217 37.78 30.72 -36.58
C SER A 217 38.72 29.97 -37.53
N THR A 218 38.79 28.64 -37.43
CA THR A 218 39.81 27.81 -38.09
C THR A 218 39.23 26.64 -38.90
N GLY A 219 37.90 26.46 -38.86
CA GLY A 219 37.20 25.43 -39.61
C GLY A 219 37.18 24.06 -38.91
N LEU A 220 36.76 23.04 -39.66
CA LEU A 220 36.43 21.72 -39.11
C LEU A 220 37.63 21.00 -38.49
N ALA A 221 38.82 21.11 -39.07
CA ALA A 221 40.01 20.36 -38.64
C ALA A 221 40.39 20.63 -37.17
N ALA A 222 40.24 21.87 -36.71
CA ALA A 222 40.56 22.27 -35.34
C ALA A 222 39.57 21.77 -34.28
N THR A 223 38.40 21.26 -34.69
CA THR A 223 37.38 20.73 -33.77
C THR A 223 37.67 19.28 -33.34
N THR A 224 38.59 18.60 -34.02
CA THR A 224 38.88 17.17 -33.81
C THR A 224 39.24 16.86 -32.34
N ILE A 225 40.17 17.61 -31.76
CA ILE A 225 40.64 17.40 -30.38
C ILE A 225 39.51 17.71 -29.36
N PRO A 226 38.85 18.89 -29.38
CA PRO A 226 37.71 19.17 -28.49
C PRO A 226 36.58 18.14 -28.55
N VAL A 227 36.25 17.64 -29.74
CA VAL A 227 35.20 16.63 -29.93
C VAL A 227 35.63 15.29 -29.33
N LEU A 228 36.87 14.83 -29.56
CA LEU A 228 37.40 13.61 -28.94
C LEU A 228 37.41 13.71 -27.41
N VAL A 229 37.81 14.85 -26.86
CA VAL A 229 37.82 15.11 -25.41
C VAL A 229 36.38 15.07 -24.85
N THR A 230 35.42 15.67 -25.54
CA THR A 230 34.00 15.67 -25.15
C THR A 230 33.43 14.25 -25.13
N LEU A 231 33.67 13.47 -26.20
CA LEU A 231 33.24 12.07 -26.30
C LEU A 231 33.88 11.20 -25.22
N GLY A 232 35.18 11.36 -24.98
CA GLY A 232 35.91 10.64 -23.93
C GLY A 232 35.38 10.94 -22.54
N ALA A 233 35.17 12.23 -22.22
CA ALA A 233 34.61 12.65 -20.93
C ALA A 233 33.19 12.12 -20.71
N ALA A 234 32.32 12.22 -21.73
CA ALA A 234 30.96 11.68 -21.66
C ALA A 234 30.94 10.15 -21.48
N LEU A 235 31.79 9.43 -22.23
CA LEU A 235 31.92 7.98 -22.11
C LEU A 235 32.41 7.57 -20.72
N VAL A 236 33.41 8.25 -20.16
CA VAL A 236 33.90 7.98 -18.81
C VAL A 236 32.79 8.12 -17.79
N VAL A 237 31.98 9.20 -17.86
CA VAL A 237 30.85 9.38 -16.92
C VAL A 237 29.77 8.34 -17.11
N LEU A 238 29.44 7.97 -18.36
CA LEU A 238 28.50 6.88 -18.64
C LEU A 238 28.99 5.55 -18.07
N LEU A 239 30.27 5.20 -18.25
CA LEU A 239 30.87 3.99 -17.70
C LEU A 239 30.93 4.00 -16.17
N ILE A 240 31.13 5.17 -15.54
CA ILE A 240 31.07 5.31 -14.08
C ILE A 240 29.63 5.14 -13.58
N ALA A 241 28.64 5.65 -14.31
CA ALA A 241 27.24 5.57 -13.92
C ALA A 241 26.62 4.18 -14.16
N ASP A 242 27.04 3.49 -15.22
CA ASP A 242 26.62 2.13 -15.58
C ASP A 242 27.31 1.06 -14.73
N ARG A 243 28.51 1.37 -14.22
CA ARG A 243 28.98 0.83 -12.93
C ARG A 243 28.12 1.41 -11.83
N GLY A 244 26.82 1.09 -11.86
CA GLY A 244 25.95 1.25 -10.72
C GLY A 244 26.69 0.71 -9.50
N PRO A 245 26.35 1.15 -8.28
CA PRO A 245 26.83 0.47 -7.10
C PRO A 245 26.54 -0.97 -7.44
N ALA A 246 27.61 -1.77 -7.52
CA ALA A 246 27.42 -3.19 -7.52
C ALA A 246 26.36 -3.42 -6.44
N ARG A 247 25.58 -4.48 -6.52
CA ARG A 247 25.32 -5.12 -5.23
C ARG A 247 26.73 -5.38 -4.71
N ARG A 248 27.36 -4.40 -4.03
CA ARG A 248 28.51 -4.54 -3.17
C ARG A 248 27.96 -5.70 -2.42
N ALA A 249 28.52 -6.88 -2.69
CA ALA A 249 28.32 -8.02 -1.86
C ALA A 249 28.66 -7.42 -0.52
N HIS A 250 27.62 -7.01 0.21
CA HIS A 250 27.73 -6.37 1.50
C HIS A 250 28.41 -7.51 2.19
N ARG A 251 29.74 -7.40 2.40
CA ARG A 251 30.54 -8.43 3.05
C ARG A 251 29.66 -8.84 4.20
N ARG A 252 29.09 -10.04 4.12
CA ARG A 252 27.88 -10.44 4.86
C ARG A 252 28.23 -10.32 6.32
N ARG A 253 28.07 -9.14 6.89
CA ARG A 253 28.24 -8.96 8.31
C ARG A 253 26.93 -9.48 8.84
N ALA A 254 26.96 -10.76 9.22
CA ALA A 254 25.83 -11.46 9.79
C ALA A 254 25.16 -10.52 10.79
N VAL A 255 23.86 -10.35 10.65
CA VAL A 255 23.08 -9.55 11.59
C VAL A 255 23.33 -10.11 12.99
N ARG A 256 23.85 -9.27 13.89
CA ARG A 256 23.98 -9.63 15.30
C ARG A 256 22.65 -9.35 15.99
N ILE A 257 21.90 -10.41 16.26
CA ILE A 257 20.65 -10.35 17.00
C ILE A 257 21.00 -10.38 18.49
N PRO A 258 20.54 -9.42 19.30
CA PRO A 258 20.77 -9.41 20.75
C PRO A 258 19.95 -10.52 21.43
N LYS A 259 20.21 -10.75 22.72
CA LYS A 259 19.43 -11.69 23.51
C LYS A 259 17.96 -11.24 23.59
N PRO A 260 16.98 -12.13 23.34
CA PRO A 260 15.56 -11.82 23.44
C PRO A 260 15.13 -11.31 24.82
N ARG A 261 14.29 -10.27 24.85
CA ARG A 261 13.56 -9.81 26.03
C ARG A 261 12.05 -9.94 25.78
N PRO A 262 11.29 -10.61 26.65
CA PRO A 262 9.83 -10.69 26.49
C PRO A 262 9.17 -9.31 26.67
N PRO A 263 8.00 -9.08 26.03
CA PRO A 263 7.22 -7.86 26.23
C PRO A 263 6.79 -7.73 27.69
N ALA A 264 6.68 -6.48 28.17
CA ALA A 264 6.06 -6.22 29.46
C ALA A 264 4.57 -6.61 29.42
N LEU A 265 4.11 -7.36 30.41
CA LEU A 265 2.69 -7.64 30.59
C LEU A 265 1.99 -6.35 31.03
N SER A 266 1.03 -5.88 30.25
CA SER A 266 0.16 -4.76 30.61
C SER A 266 -1.29 -5.19 30.46
N GLN A 267 -2.19 -4.68 31.30
CA GLN A 267 -3.61 -4.79 31.00
C GLN A 267 -3.91 -3.91 29.76
N GLY A 268 -4.39 -4.53 28.69
CA GLY A 268 -4.74 -3.84 27.46
C GLY A 268 -5.89 -2.87 27.68
N PRO A 269 -5.76 -1.58 27.33
CA PRO A 269 -6.82 -0.60 27.48
C PRO A 269 -8.02 -0.90 26.57
N VAL A 270 -9.23 -0.61 27.01
CA VAL A 270 -10.42 -0.73 26.14
C VAL A 270 -10.37 0.36 25.07
N LEU A 271 -10.79 0.00 23.85
CA LEU A 271 -10.91 0.92 22.71
C LEU A 271 -12.39 1.25 22.50
N ASP A 272 -12.72 2.53 22.50
CA ASP A 272 -14.02 3.05 22.12
C ASP A 272 -13.84 4.13 21.04
N PHE A 273 -14.80 4.25 20.13
CA PHE A 273 -14.72 5.27 19.10
C PHE A 273 -16.07 5.61 18.46
N ILE A 274 -16.16 6.88 18.02
CA ILE A 274 -17.19 7.42 17.15
C ILE A 274 -16.45 8.17 16.05
N MET A 275 -16.64 7.79 14.79
CA MET A 275 -15.93 8.42 13.68
C MET A 275 -16.82 8.58 12.46
N SER A 276 -16.68 9.71 11.78
CA SER A 276 -17.26 9.99 10.47
C SER A 276 -16.18 10.36 9.46
N ALA A 277 -16.34 9.92 8.22
CA ALA A 277 -15.46 10.31 7.13
C ALA A 277 -16.16 10.29 5.78
N ARG A 278 -15.69 11.15 4.86
CA ARG A 278 -16.12 11.15 3.46
C ARG A 278 -14.94 10.83 2.55
N LEU A 279 -15.03 9.70 1.87
CA LEU A 279 -14.01 9.20 0.96
C LEU A 279 -14.55 9.30 -0.47
N GLY A 280 -14.44 10.49 -1.06
CA GLY A 280 -15.07 10.82 -2.33
C GLY A 280 -16.60 10.78 -2.24
N GLY A 281 -17.22 9.83 -2.95
CA GLY A 281 -18.67 9.57 -2.90
C GLY A 281 -19.12 8.72 -1.71
N PHE A 282 -18.19 7.99 -1.07
CA PHE A 282 -18.48 7.06 0.01
C PHE A 282 -18.53 7.77 1.37
N ARG A 283 -19.56 7.51 2.17
CA ARG A 283 -19.69 8.03 3.54
C ARG A 283 -19.49 6.87 4.52
N LEU A 284 -18.72 7.15 5.57
CA LEU A 284 -18.45 6.22 6.64
C LEU A 284 -18.92 6.86 7.95
N ALA A 285 -19.70 6.13 8.74
CA ALA A 285 -20.14 6.48 10.08
C ALA A 285 -20.08 5.24 10.96
N VAL A 286 -19.15 5.23 11.92
CA VAL A 286 -18.86 4.05 12.74
C VAL A 286 -18.87 4.42 14.21
N VAL A 287 -19.56 3.61 15.00
CA VAL A 287 -19.64 3.73 16.46
C VAL A 287 -19.32 2.36 17.05
N HIS A 288 -18.47 2.35 18.07
CA HIS A 288 -18.20 1.15 18.88
C HIS A 288 -18.14 1.54 20.35
N GLY A 289 -18.90 0.83 21.17
CA GLY A 289 -19.09 1.15 22.59
C GLY A 289 -17.99 0.68 23.54
N GLY A 290 -17.02 -0.12 23.08
CA GLY A 290 -15.87 -0.57 23.87
C GLY A 290 -16.22 -1.48 25.05
N ALA A 291 -16.56 -2.75 24.81
CA ALA A 291 -16.83 -3.73 25.87
C ALA A 291 -15.68 -4.73 26.09
N GLY A 292 -14.91 -5.02 25.03
CA GLY A 292 -13.79 -5.95 25.01
C GLY A 292 -12.47 -5.33 24.56
N ARG A 293 -11.38 -6.08 24.74
CA ARG A 293 -10.04 -5.67 24.29
C ARG A 293 -9.77 -6.03 22.84
N ASN A 294 -10.45 -7.05 22.34
CA ASN A 294 -10.26 -7.57 21.00
C ASN A 294 -11.55 -7.40 20.21
N LEU A 295 -11.51 -6.54 19.20
CA LEU A 295 -12.62 -6.25 18.31
C LEU A 295 -12.37 -6.92 16.96
N ALA A 296 -13.35 -7.66 16.43
CA ALA A 296 -13.40 -8.01 15.02
C ALA A 296 -14.33 -7.05 14.27
N ILE A 297 -13.93 -6.60 13.09
CA ILE A 297 -14.78 -5.85 12.16
C ILE A 297 -15.08 -6.76 10.98
N LEU A 298 -16.35 -7.14 10.83
CA LEU A 298 -16.90 -7.96 9.76
C LEU A 298 -17.76 -7.11 8.82
N GLY A 299 -17.94 -7.59 7.59
CA GLY A 299 -18.80 -6.90 6.62
C GLY A 299 -18.43 -7.22 5.17
N ALA A 300 -19.31 -6.86 4.23
CA ALA A 300 -19.08 -7.07 2.80
C ALA A 300 -17.83 -6.35 2.29
N SER A 301 -17.31 -6.78 1.14
CA SER A 301 -16.32 -6.02 0.38
C SER A 301 -16.83 -4.60 0.11
N GLY A 302 -16.01 -3.58 0.36
CA GLY A 302 -16.41 -2.18 0.17
C GLY A 302 -17.21 -1.54 1.33
N SER A 303 -17.54 -2.26 2.40
CA SER A 303 -18.28 -1.71 3.56
C SER A 303 -17.52 -0.67 4.41
N GLY A 304 -16.23 -0.44 4.13
CA GLY A 304 -15.42 0.56 4.85
C GLY A 304 -14.56 0.03 6.01
N LYS A 305 -14.38 -1.29 6.13
CA LYS A 305 -13.57 -1.92 7.20
C LYS A 305 -12.12 -1.43 7.24
N SER A 306 -11.40 -1.54 6.13
CA SER A 306 -10.00 -1.07 6.03
C SER A 306 -9.90 0.46 6.16
N ALA A 307 -10.93 1.20 5.72
CA ALA A 307 -11.00 2.65 5.95
C ALA A 307 -11.11 2.98 7.45
N THR A 308 -11.94 2.23 8.19
CA THR A 308 -12.08 2.34 9.65
C THR A 308 -10.74 2.09 10.34
N LEU A 309 -10.01 1.04 9.96
CA LEU A 309 -8.66 0.79 10.48
C LEU A 309 -7.68 1.94 10.17
N ARG A 310 -7.72 2.51 8.96
CA ARG A 310 -6.82 3.61 8.60
C ARG A 310 -7.15 4.92 9.33
N LEU A 311 -8.42 5.14 9.70
CA LEU A 311 -8.85 6.25 10.57
C LEU A 311 -8.36 6.03 12.00
N LEU A 312 -8.52 4.82 12.55
CA LEU A 312 -7.94 4.44 13.84
C LEU A 312 -6.40 4.57 13.83
N ALA A 313 -5.77 4.29 12.69
CA ALA A 313 -4.34 4.42 12.52
C ALA A 313 -3.84 5.88 12.45
N GLY A 314 -4.73 6.84 12.19
CA GLY A 314 -4.39 8.24 11.95
C GLY A 314 -3.75 8.50 10.59
N VAL A 315 -3.84 7.52 9.70
CA VAL A 315 -3.35 7.58 8.32
C VAL A 315 -4.38 8.26 7.43
N LEU A 316 -5.67 8.03 7.69
CA LEU A 316 -6.76 8.83 7.16
C LEU A 316 -7.22 9.82 8.23
N THR A 317 -7.57 11.03 7.80
CA THR A 317 -8.09 12.07 8.69
C THR A 317 -9.62 11.99 8.71
N PRO A 318 -10.26 11.81 9.87
CA PRO A 318 -11.71 11.85 10.00
C PRO A 318 -12.26 13.28 9.81
N GLN A 319 -13.56 13.40 9.55
CA GLN A 319 -14.28 14.68 9.60
C GLN A 319 -14.57 15.05 11.04
N ASP A 320 -15.27 14.16 11.75
CA ASP A 320 -15.50 14.22 13.19
C ASP A 320 -15.05 12.88 13.79
N ALA A 321 -14.32 12.91 14.91
CA ALA A 321 -13.92 11.70 15.59
C ALA A 321 -13.71 11.88 17.09
N HIS A 322 -14.21 10.92 17.85
CA HIS A 322 -13.79 10.58 19.19
C HIS A 322 -13.13 9.20 19.13
N ILE A 323 -11.88 9.07 19.57
CA ILE A 323 -11.17 7.77 19.59
C ILE A 323 -10.45 7.70 20.93
N SER A 324 -10.97 6.92 21.86
CA SER A 324 -10.38 6.76 23.19
C SER A 324 -9.78 5.37 23.35
N LEU A 325 -8.52 5.31 23.80
CA LEU A 325 -7.84 4.08 24.15
C LEU A 325 -7.45 4.13 25.63
N GLY A 326 -8.28 3.56 26.50
CA GLY A 326 -8.10 3.62 27.95
C GLY A 326 -8.06 5.05 28.48
N GLY A 327 -8.96 5.90 27.98
CA GLY A 327 -9.07 7.32 28.35
C GLY A 327 -8.07 8.25 27.65
N ARG A 328 -7.15 7.71 26.84
CA ARG A 328 -6.27 8.53 25.99
C ARG A 328 -6.94 8.82 24.66
N ASP A 329 -7.19 10.10 24.38
CA ASP A 329 -7.70 10.55 23.08
C ASP A 329 -6.63 10.41 21.98
N LEU A 330 -6.91 9.57 20.99
CA LEU A 330 -6.08 9.35 19.82
C LEU A 330 -6.48 10.22 18.63
N ALA A 331 -7.69 10.80 18.61
CA ALA A 331 -8.20 11.58 17.49
C ALA A 331 -7.33 12.82 17.23
N VAL A 332 -6.85 13.47 18.30
CA VAL A 332 -5.96 14.65 18.26
C VAL A 332 -4.51 14.35 17.89
N LEU A 333 -4.12 13.07 17.88
CA LEU A 333 -2.73 12.67 17.65
C LEU A 333 -2.50 12.28 16.17
N PRO A 334 -1.39 12.74 15.56
CA PRO A 334 -0.97 12.22 14.27
C PRO A 334 -0.52 10.76 14.40
N ALA A 335 -0.55 10.00 13.30
CA ALA A 335 -0.26 8.57 13.26
C ALA A 335 1.03 8.18 14.02
N GLU A 336 2.11 8.95 13.85
CA GLU A 336 3.41 8.69 14.48
C GLU A 336 3.44 8.81 16.01
N ARG A 337 2.44 9.45 16.61
CA ARG A 337 2.35 9.65 18.07
C ARG A 337 1.30 8.77 18.74
N ARG A 338 0.52 8.00 17.97
CA ARG A 338 -0.54 7.13 18.51
C ARG A 338 0.00 5.89 19.24
N GLY A 339 1.22 5.44 18.92
CA GLY A 339 1.85 4.30 19.61
C GLY A 339 1.15 2.97 19.31
N ILE A 340 0.74 2.78 18.05
CA ILE A 340 -0.02 1.63 17.57
C ILE A 340 0.86 0.73 16.70
N GLY A 341 0.55 -0.56 16.66
CA GLY A 341 1.06 -1.50 15.68
C GLY A 341 0.05 -1.63 14.55
N TYR A 342 0.49 -1.55 13.30
CA TYR A 342 -0.41 -1.71 12.15
C TYR A 342 0.14 -2.74 11.16
N LEU A 343 -0.67 -3.75 10.87
CA LEU A 343 -0.45 -4.74 9.83
C LEU A 343 -1.49 -4.53 8.71
N PRO A 344 -1.09 -3.94 7.57
CA PRO A 344 -1.98 -3.75 6.43
C PRO A 344 -2.34 -5.05 5.70
N GLN A 345 -3.33 -4.97 4.81
CA GLN A 345 -3.88 -6.10 4.02
C GLN A 345 -2.84 -6.78 3.13
N HIS A 346 -1.92 -6.00 2.56
CA HIS A 346 -0.79 -6.54 1.82
C HIS A 346 0.49 -6.38 2.66
N PRO A 347 1.46 -7.32 2.56
CA PRO A 347 2.72 -7.20 3.29
C PRO A 347 3.54 -6.02 2.74
N THR A 348 3.29 -4.83 3.28
CA THR A 348 3.93 -3.57 2.90
C THR A 348 5.32 -3.47 3.55
N LEU A 349 6.24 -4.31 3.09
CA LEU A 349 7.64 -4.31 3.51
C LEU A 349 8.45 -3.26 2.73
N LEU A 350 9.50 -2.74 3.36
CA LEU A 350 10.41 -1.77 2.75
C LEU A 350 11.46 -2.52 1.89
N PRO A 351 11.47 -2.37 0.55
CA PRO A 351 12.22 -3.27 -0.33
C PRO A 351 13.75 -3.16 -0.17
N HIS A 352 14.24 -2.05 0.37
CA HIS A 352 15.66 -1.81 0.62
C HIS A 352 16.14 -2.27 2.01
N LEU A 353 15.25 -2.80 2.86
CA LEU A 353 15.58 -3.24 4.21
C LEU A 353 15.47 -4.77 4.36
N ARG A 354 16.47 -5.37 5.00
CA ARG A 354 16.45 -6.79 5.40
C ARG A 354 15.46 -7.03 6.53
N VAL A 355 15.05 -8.28 6.74
CA VAL A 355 14.09 -8.67 7.80
C VAL A 355 14.43 -8.05 9.15
N TRP A 356 15.68 -8.14 9.62
CA TRP A 356 16.06 -7.52 10.89
C TRP A 356 15.88 -6.00 10.91
N GLU A 357 16.24 -5.33 9.83
CA GLU A 357 16.11 -3.88 9.66
C GLU A 357 14.64 -3.46 9.56
N GLN A 358 13.75 -4.33 9.05
CA GLN A 358 12.31 -4.11 9.06
C GLN A 358 11.78 -4.13 10.49
N VAL A 359 12.11 -5.17 11.27
CA VAL A 359 11.58 -5.36 12.63
C VAL A 359 12.08 -4.27 13.57
N THR A 360 13.32 -3.81 13.38
CA THR A 360 13.92 -2.71 14.17
C THR A 360 13.70 -1.32 13.57
N PHE A 361 12.91 -1.19 12.50
CA PHE A 361 12.76 0.07 11.78
C PHE A 361 12.15 1.18 12.63
N GLY A 362 11.20 0.83 13.50
CA GLY A 362 10.37 1.79 14.23
C GLY A 362 11.16 2.70 15.18
N VAL A 363 10.67 3.93 15.35
CA VAL A 363 11.30 4.92 16.24
C VAL A 363 11.18 4.44 17.70
N GLY A 364 12.31 4.26 18.37
CA GLY A 364 12.34 3.73 19.73
C GLY A 364 12.03 2.23 19.83
N ALA A 365 12.13 1.47 18.72
CA ALA A 365 12.06 0.01 18.79
C ALA A 365 13.21 -0.54 19.66
N ASP A 366 12.89 -1.44 20.59
CA ASP A 366 13.86 -2.13 21.42
C ASP A 366 14.41 -3.35 20.66
N PRO A 367 15.72 -3.41 20.33
CA PRO A 367 16.32 -4.55 19.65
C PRO A 367 16.14 -5.89 20.38
N ALA A 368 16.11 -5.91 21.72
CA ALA A 368 15.90 -7.14 22.48
C ALA A 368 14.46 -7.67 22.36
N LEU A 369 13.48 -6.76 22.33
CA LEU A 369 12.08 -7.08 22.05
C LEU A 369 11.89 -7.50 20.58
N ALA A 370 12.54 -6.80 19.65
CA ALA A 370 12.55 -7.18 18.23
C ALA A 370 13.10 -8.60 18.05
N ALA A 371 14.18 -8.95 18.75
CA ALA A 371 14.74 -10.31 18.75
C ALA A 371 13.75 -11.34 19.31
N PHE A 372 13.01 -11.01 20.37
CA PHE A 372 11.96 -11.87 20.92
C PHE A 372 10.86 -12.16 19.90
N TRP A 373 10.34 -11.14 19.22
CA TRP A 373 9.31 -11.34 18.20
C TRP A 373 9.83 -12.05 16.96
N LEU A 374 11.07 -11.77 16.56
CA LEU A 374 11.71 -12.47 15.45
C LEU A 374 11.81 -13.97 15.72
N ASP A 375 12.21 -14.36 16.93
CA ASP A 375 12.30 -15.75 17.36
C ASP A 375 10.90 -16.39 17.49
N ARG A 376 9.98 -15.74 18.20
CA ARG A 376 8.61 -16.23 18.43
C ARG A 376 7.84 -16.46 17.14
N LEU A 377 8.12 -15.67 16.10
CA LEU A 377 7.48 -15.76 14.78
C LEU A 377 8.28 -16.64 13.80
N LYS A 378 9.34 -17.34 14.25
CA LYS A 378 10.21 -18.24 13.47
C LYS A 378 10.88 -17.54 12.27
N LEU A 379 11.44 -16.35 12.50
CA LEU A 379 12.07 -15.51 11.47
C LEU A 379 13.58 -15.34 11.66
N THR A 380 14.18 -15.92 12.71
CA THR A 380 15.60 -15.77 13.06
C THR A 380 16.53 -16.09 11.89
N ASP A 381 16.31 -17.21 11.20
CA ASP A 381 17.13 -17.64 10.04
C ASP A 381 16.94 -16.77 8.80
N LEU A 382 15.92 -15.91 8.79
CA LEU A 382 15.58 -15.02 7.69
C LEU A 382 16.05 -13.58 7.94
N ALA A 383 16.70 -13.29 9.07
CA ALA A 383 17.10 -11.94 9.50
C ALA A 383 17.87 -11.14 8.43
N ASP A 384 18.69 -11.83 7.63
CA ASP A 384 19.53 -11.25 6.58
C ASP A 384 18.87 -11.18 5.18
N ARG A 385 17.64 -11.68 5.05
CA ARG A 385 16.91 -11.73 3.78
C ARG A 385 16.21 -10.40 3.47
N TYR A 386 16.10 -10.09 2.19
CA TYR A 386 15.28 -8.98 1.68
C TYR A 386 13.85 -9.47 1.36
N PRO A 387 12.86 -8.55 1.25
CA PRO A 387 11.46 -8.92 1.03
C PRO A 387 11.21 -9.76 -0.23
N ASP A 388 11.98 -9.55 -1.30
CA ASP A 388 11.90 -10.32 -2.56
C ASP A 388 12.38 -11.77 -2.42
N GLN A 389 12.90 -12.15 -1.25
CA GLN A 389 13.41 -13.48 -0.93
C GLN A 389 12.51 -14.23 0.07
N LEU A 390 11.33 -13.69 0.38
CA LEU A 390 10.40 -14.25 1.37
C LEU A 390 9.15 -14.83 0.69
N SER A 391 8.58 -15.88 1.27
CA SER A 391 7.22 -16.32 0.92
C SER A 391 6.18 -15.31 1.43
N GLY A 392 4.95 -15.36 0.89
CA GLY A 392 3.86 -14.48 1.35
C GLY A 392 3.57 -14.60 2.85
N GLY A 393 3.54 -15.83 3.38
CA GLY A 393 3.39 -16.09 4.81
C GLY A 393 4.55 -15.56 5.66
N GLN A 394 5.80 -15.70 5.19
CA GLN A 394 6.98 -15.15 5.86
C GLN A 394 6.93 -13.61 5.89
N ALA A 395 6.62 -12.98 4.75
CA ALA A 395 6.51 -11.53 4.67
C ALA A 395 5.45 -10.97 5.63
N ARG A 396 4.34 -11.69 5.81
CA ARG A 396 3.27 -11.33 6.74
C ARG A 396 3.71 -11.42 8.20
N ARG A 397 4.43 -12.48 8.56
CA ARG A 397 5.05 -12.61 9.90
C ARG A 397 6.06 -11.51 10.16
N VAL A 398 6.87 -11.12 9.18
CA VAL A 398 7.80 -9.98 9.31
C VAL A 398 7.04 -8.68 9.58
N GLY A 399 5.91 -8.45 8.86
CA GLY A 399 5.03 -7.32 9.11
C GLY A 399 4.48 -7.31 10.54
N LEU A 400 4.03 -8.46 11.04
CA LEU A 400 3.54 -8.62 12.42
C LEU A 400 4.65 -8.38 13.46
N ALA A 401 5.84 -8.96 13.25
CA ALA A 401 7.01 -8.76 14.10
C ALA A 401 7.34 -7.27 14.25
N ARG A 402 7.37 -6.56 13.11
CA ARG A 402 7.62 -5.11 13.05
C ARG A 402 6.55 -4.30 13.78
N ALA A 403 5.28 -4.68 13.68
CA ALA A 403 4.19 -4.01 14.39
C ALA A 403 4.30 -4.19 15.92
N LEU A 404 4.77 -5.36 16.38
CA LEU A 404 4.89 -5.70 17.80
C LEU A 404 6.19 -5.22 18.46
N ALA A 405 7.27 -5.02 17.67
CA ALA A 405 8.60 -4.64 18.16
C ALA A 405 8.68 -3.25 18.82
N ARG A 406 7.61 -2.46 18.80
CA ARG A 406 7.50 -1.18 19.51
C ARG A 406 6.67 -1.25 20.79
N GLU A 407 6.31 -2.44 21.27
CA GLU A 407 5.42 -2.60 22.44
C GLU A 407 4.13 -1.74 22.28
N PRO A 408 3.38 -1.91 21.17
CA PRO A 408 2.23 -1.06 20.89
C PRO A 408 1.14 -1.24 21.94
N ARG A 409 0.30 -0.22 22.18
CA ARG A 409 -0.88 -0.37 23.06
C ARG A 409 -2.12 -0.88 22.33
N LEU A 410 -2.16 -0.71 21.01
CA LEU A 410 -3.23 -1.12 20.13
C LEU A 410 -2.62 -1.75 18.88
N LEU A 411 -3.07 -2.96 18.54
CA LEU A 411 -2.67 -3.69 17.35
C LEU A 411 -3.81 -3.71 16.32
N LEU A 412 -3.56 -3.13 15.15
CA LEU A 412 -4.50 -3.06 14.04
C LEU A 412 -4.11 -4.08 12.97
N LEU A 413 -5.02 -4.98 12.63
CA LEU A 413 -4.80 -6.10 11.71
C LEU A 413 -5.82 -6.04 10.57
N ASP A 414 -5.37 -5.69 9.36
CA ASP A 414 -6.22 -5.60 8.17
C ASP A 414 -6.14 -6.91 7.39
N GLU A 415 -7.17 -7.74 7.48
CA GLU A 415 -7.28 -9.06 6.85
C GLU A 415 -6.00 -9.92 6.90
N PRO A 416 -5.43 -10.17 8.09
CA PRO A 416 -4.10 -10.80 8.26
C PRO A 416 -4.00 -12.22 7.67
N PHE A 417 -5.12 -12.84 7.32
CA PHE A 417 -5.21 -14.20 6.81
C PHE A 417 -5.49 -14.28 5.30
N ALA A 418 -5.85 -13.16 4.66
CA ALA A 418 -6.23 -13.13 3.26
C ALA A 418 -5.07 -13.54 2.34
N GLY A 419 -5.38 -14.35 1.32
CA GLY A 419 -4.41 -14.80 0.32
C GLY A 419 -3.37 -15.82 0.82
N LEU A 420 -3.55 -16.38 2.03
CA LEU A 420 -2.75 -17.48 2.55
C LEU A 420 -3.42 -18.83 2.25
N ASP A 421 -2.62 -19.84 2.00
CA ASP A 421 -3.05 -21.24 1.95
C ASP A 421 -3.50 -21.72 3.35
N ALA A 422 -4.40 -22.71 3.39
CA ALA A 422 -5.05 -23.15 4.62
C ALA A 422 -4.05 -23.52 5.76
N PRO A 423 -2.97 -24.29 5.52
CA PRO A 423 -2.04 -24.64 6.59
C PRO A 423 -1.32 -23.43 7.19
N VAL A 424 -0.88 -22.48 6.35
CA VAL A 424 -0.17 -21.27 6.81
C VAL A 424 -1.13 -20.32 7.51
N ARG A 425 -2.37 -20.21 7.02
CA ARG A 425 -3.45 -19.47 7.67
C ARG A 425 -3.69 -19.98 9.09
N ASP A 426 -3.82 -21.29 9.27
CA ASP A 426 -4.08 -21.89 10.58
C ASP A 426 -2.89 -21.80 11.54
N GLU A 427 -1.66 -21.85 11.02
CA GLU A 427 -0.46 -21.54 11.82
C GLU A 427 -0.49 -20.08 12.30
N LEU A 428 -0.82 -19.13 11.42
CA LEU A 428 -0.89 -17.71 11.77
C LEU A 428 -2.03 -17.40 12.73
N ARG A 429 -3.21 -18.05 12.58
CA ARG A 429 -4.35 -17.94 13.51
C ARG A 429 -3.94 -18.37 14.92
N ARG A 430 -3.31 -19.54 15.05
CA ARG A 430 -2.82 -20.05 16.34
C ARG A 430 -1.78 -19.13 16.96
N LEU A 431 -0.87 -18.61 16.14
CA LEU A 431 0.16 -17.68 16.56
C LEU A 431 -0.44 -16.37 17.08
N LEU A 432 -1.34 -15.73 16.32
CA LEU A 432 -2.01 -14.50 16.74
C LEU A 432 -2.85 -14.71 18.01
N ARG A 433 -3.59 -15.82 18.10
CA ARG A 433 -4.32 -16.17 19.32
C ARG A 433 -3.40 -16.27 20.54
N THR A 434 -2.23 -16.87 20.37
CA THR A 434 -1.23 -16.99 21.43
C THR A 434 -0.68 -15.61 21.82
N VAL A 435 -0.29 -14.80 20.84
CA VAL A 435 0.22 -13.44 21.06
C VAL A 435 -0.80 -12.57 21.80
N LEU A 436 -2.06 -12.53 21.35
CA LEU A 436 -3.10 -11.71 21.97
C LEU A 436 -3.44 -12.16 23.41
N ARG A 437 -3.35 -13.46 23.69
CA ARG A 437 -3.56 -14.00 25.05
C ARG A 437 -2.39 -13.68 25.98
N GLU A 438 -1.15 -13.87 25.51
CA GLU A 438 0.06 -13.70 26.32
C GLU A 438 0.37 -12.22 26.60
N THR A 439 0.13 -11.34 25.63
CA THR A 439 0.50 -9.91 25.75
C THR A 439 -0.60 -9.04 26.35
N ALA A 440 -1.82 -9.56 26.41
CA ALA A 440 -3.03 -8.82 26.76
C ALA A 440 -3.20 -7.49 25.98
N LEU A 441 -2.67 -7.42 24.75
CA LEU A 441 -2.84 -6.28 23.86
C LEU A 441 -4.30 -6.05 23.48
N THR A 442 -4.64 -4.78 23.28
CA THR A 442 -5.89 -4.39 22.61
C THR A 442 -5.69 -4.55 21.12
N SER A 443 -6.67 -5.14 20.42
CA SER A 443 -6.55 -5.38 18.99
C SER A 443 -7.84 -5.12 18.22
N VAL A 444 -7.72 -4.61 17.00
CA VAL A 444 -8.81 -4.56 16.03
C VAL A 444 -8.41 -5.39 14.82
N LEU A 445 -9.22 -6.41 14.52
CA LEU A 445 -9.05 -7.34 13.41
C LEU A 445 -10.13 -7.09 12.37
N VAL A 446 -9.77 -6.67 11.17
CA VAL A 446 -10.68 -6.72 10.02
C VAL A 446 -10.58 -8.10 9.38
N THR A 447 -11.72 -8.72 9.15
CA THR A 447 -11.82 -10.00 8.42
C THR A 447 -13.17 -10.11 7.71
N HIS A 448 -13.27 -11.05 6.79
CA HIS A 448 -14.53 -11.45 6.16
C HIS A 448 -15.03 -12.81 6.69
N ASP A 449 -14.23 -13.47 7.53
CA ASP A 449 -14.50 -14.82 8.04
C ASP A 449 -15.03 -14.76 9.48
N PRO A 450 -16.27 -15.17 9.75
CA PRO A 450 -16.82 -15.27 11.10
C PRO A 450 -15.99 -16.13 12.06
N ASP A 451 -15.28 -17.14 11.56
CA ASP A 451 -14.44 -18.02 12.39
C ASP A 451 -13.23 -17.28 12.97
N ASP A 452 -12.67 -16.35 12.20
CA ASP A 452 -11.60 -15.48 12.70
C ASP A 452 -12.08 -14.62 13.86
N ALA A 453 -13.29 -14.06 13.74
CA ALA A 453 -13.91 -13.28 14.80
C ALA A 453 -14.15 -14.14 16.04
N ALA A 454 -14.79 -15.32 15.87
CA ALA A 454 -15.04 -16.27 16.95
C ALA A 454 -13.77 -16.69 17.70
N LEU A 455 -12.66 -16.85 16.97
CA LEU A 455 -11.40 -17.34 17.53
C LEU A 455 -10.57 -16.26 18.23
N LEU A 456 -10.63 -15.00 17.77
CA LEU A 456 -9.66 -13.96 18.11
C LEU A 456 -10.27 -12.73 18.80
N SER A 457 -11.59 -12.54 18.72
CA SER A 457 -12.27 -11.36 19.25
C SER A 457 -13.24 -11.66 20.40
N GLN A 458 -13.45 -10.63 21.22
CA GLN A 458 -14.44 -10.61 22.30
C GLN A 458 -15.70 -9.88 21.87
N ASP A 459 -15.52 -8.82 21.07
CA ASP A 459 -16.59 -8.06 20.43
C ASP A 459 -16.48 -8.15 18.91
N THR A 460 -17.63 -8.05 18.24
CA THR A 460 -17.72 -8.01 16.79
C THR A 460 -18.57 -6.82 16.36
N LEU A 461 -18.01 -6.03 15.45
CA LEU A 461 -18.70 -4.95 14.74
C LEU A 461 -19.01 -5.39 13.32
N LEU A 462 -20.29 -5.52 12.98
CA LEU A 462 -20.73 -5.86 11.64
C LEU A 462 -21.09 -4.59 10.87
N MET A 463 -20.53 -4.44 9.67
CA MET A 463 -20.66 -3.24 8.84
C MET A 463 -21.21 -3.54 7.45
N ALA A 464 -22.01 -2.62 6.92
CA ALA A 464 -22.43 -2.58 5.51
C ALA A 464 -22.59 -1.14 5.06
N ASP A 465 -22.22 -0.86 3.81
CA ASP A 465 -22.42 0.45 3.15
C ASP A 465 -21.94 1.67 3.97
N GLY A 466 -20.85 1.49 4.73
CA GLY A 466 -20.25 2.54 5.54
C GLY A 466 -20.94 2.79 6.89
N ALA A 467 -21.93 1.99 7.26
CA ALA A 467 -22.62 2.06 8.54
C ALA A 467 -22.46 0.77 9.37
N VAL A 468 -22.66 0.91 10.68
CA VAL A 468 -22.72 -0.22 11.62
C VAL A 468 -24.10 -0.87 11.54
N LEU A 469 -24.15 -2.17 11.26
CA LEU A 469 -25.36 -2.97 11.31
C LEU A 469 -25.61 -3.54 12.71
N GLN A 470 -24.55 -3.94 13.40
CA GLN A 470 -24.61 -4.56 14.72
C GLN A 470 -23.27 -4.42 15.43
N ASP A 471 -23.29 -4.11 16.73
CA ASP A 471 -22.12 -4.05 17.62
C ASP A 471 -22.43 -4.83 18.89
N GLY A 472 -21.44 -5.54 19.44
CA GLY A 472 -21.57 -6.23 20.72
C GLY A 472 -20.71 -7.49 20.86
N PRO A 473 -20.96 -8.30 21.90
CA PRO A 473 -20.18 -9.50 22.16
C PRO A 473 -20.19 -10.45 20.97
N THR A 474 -19.02 -10.96 20.58
CA THR A 474 -18.83 -11.79 19.38
C THR A 474 -19.82 -12.96 19.35
N ARG A 475 -19.98 -13.68 20.46
CA ARG A 475 -20.94 -14.80 20.53
C ARG A 475 -22.37 -14.33 20.20
N THR A 476 -22.80 -13.20 20.74
CA THR A 476 -24.14 -12.65 20.49
C THR A 476 -24.31 -12.24 19.04
N VAL A 477 -23.33 -11.53 18.46
CA VAL A 477 -23.40 -11.08 17.07
C VAL A 477 -23.44 -12.27 16.10
N LEU A 478 -22.62 -13.29 16.32
CA LEU A 478 -22.54 -14.47 15.46
C LEU A 478 -23.77 -15.39 15.56
N THR A 479 -24.35 -15.53 16.75
CA THR A 479 -25.49 -16.44 16.98
C THR A 479 -26.85 -15.77 16.88
N HIS A 480 -26.93 -14.45 17.09
CA HIS A 480 -28.16 -13.68 17.08
C HIS A 480 -28.02 -12.43 16.20
N PRO A 481 -28.03 -12.59 14.86
CA PRO A 481 -27.97 -11.46 13.94
C PRO A 481 -29.11 -10.45 14.17
N ALA A 482 -28.83 -9.16 14.00
CA ALA A 482 -29.79 -8.08 14.20
C ALA A 482 -30.86 -7.98 13.10
N GLY A 483 -30.66 -8.64 11.96
CA GLY A 483 -31.59 -8.62 10.84
C GLY A 483 -31.14 -9.50 9.67
N PRO A 484 -31.93 -9.57 8.58
CA PRO A 484 -31.66 -10.44 7.43
C PRO A 484 -30.34 -10.13 6.73
N VAL A 485 -29.98 -8.84 6.62
CA VAL A 485 -28.70 -8.42 6.01
C VAL A 485 -27.53 -8.90 6.88
N ALA A 486 -27.64 -8.76 8.21
CA ALA A 486 -26.61 -9.24 9.13
C ALA A 486 -26.46 -10.76 9.05
N ALA A 487 -27.57 -11.51 9.04
CA ALA A 487 -27.57 -12.96 8.91
C ALA A 487 -26.90 -13.44 7.61
N ARG A 488 -27.21 -12.80 6.47
CA ARG A 488 -26.55 -13.10 5.19
C ARG A 488 -25.04 -12.86 5.24
N LEU A 489 -24.60 -11.76 5.84
CA LEU A 489 -23.17 -11.45 5.95
C LEU A 489 -22.42 -12.42 6.87
N LEU A 490 -23.10 -13.01 7.84
CA LEU A 490 -22.56 -14.07 8.71
C LEU A 490 -22.63 -15.46 8.07
N GLY A 491 -23.10 -15.57 6.83
CA GLY A 491 -23.15 -16.84 6.08
C GLY A 491 -24.36 -17.72 6.42
N VAL A 492 -25.38 -17.20 7.12
CA VAL A 492 -26.61 -17.95 7.39
C VAL A 492 -27.35 -18.19 6.07
N ARG A 493 -27.56 -19.46 5.72
CA ARG A 493 -28.14 -19.86 4.43
C ARG A 493 -29.66 -20.00 4.47
N ASN A 494 -30.20 -20.56 5.55
CA ASN A 494 -31.65 -20.69 5.70
C ASN A 494 -32.22 -19.34 6.15
N ILE A 495 -32.57 -18.50 5.19
CA ILE A 495 -33.21 -17.22 5.40
C ILE A 495 -34.43 -17.14 4.49
N GLY A 496 -35.58 -16.76 5.04
CA GLY A 496 -36.83 -16.68 4.28
C GLY A 496 -37.72 -15.53 4.73
N GLN A 497 -38.84 -15.40 4.01
CA GLN A 497 -39.96 -14.53 4.38
C GLN A 497 -41.14 -15.42 4.75
N GLY A 498 -41.91 -15.01 5.73
CA GLY A 498 -43.09 -15.73 6.19
C GLY A 498 -44.08 -14.83 6.90
N TYR A 499 -45.06 -15.43 7.55
CA TYR A 499 -46.04 -14.77 8.40
C TYR A 499 -46.05 -15.40 9.77
N VAL A 500 -46.23 -14.58 10.81
CA VAL A 500 -46.49 -15.06 12.17
C VAL A 500 -47.89 -14.63 12.59
N ASP A 501 -48.66 -15.57 13.12
CA ASP A 501 -50.03 -15.37 13.62
C ASP A 501 -50.09 -15.13 15.15
N ALA A 502 -51.30 -14.97 15.68
CA ALA A 502 -51.54 -14.78 17.11
C ALA A 502 -51.14 -15.99 17.97
N ASP A 503 -51.13 -17.19 17.39
CA ASP A 503 -50.70 -18.42 18.05
C ASP A 503 -49.16 -18.59 18.04
N ARG A 504 -48.46 -17.61 17.45
CA ARG A 504 -46.99 -17.54 17.31
C ARG A 504 -46.44 -18.63 16.40
N VAL A 505 -47.23 -19.08 15.45
CA VAL A 505 -46.80 -20.03 14.42
C VAL A 505 -46.19 -19.24 13.27
N LEU A 506 -44.93 -19.51 12.96
CA LEU A 506 -44.27 -19.05 11.74
C LEU A 506 -44.72 -19.94 10.58
N GLU A 507 -45.28 -19.33 9.54
CA GLU A 507 -45.62 -19.97 8.27
C GLU A 507 -44.78 -19.40 7.13
N SER A 508 -44.04 -20.27 6.44
CA SER A 508 -43.20 -19.90 5.29
C SER A 508 -43.26 -21.00 4.24
N GLY A 509 -44.26 -20.94 3.37
CA GLY A 509 -44.54 -22.03 2.42
C GLY A 509 -44.92 -23.31 3.18
N PRO A 510 -44.22 -24.45 2.97
CA PRO A 510 -44.49 -25.69 3.70
C PRO A 510 -43.93 -25.70 5.14
N LEU A 511 -43.10 -24.73 5.52
CA LEU A 511 -42.53 -24.64 6.85
C LEU A 511 -43.54 -24.05 7.84
N ARG A 512 -43.88 -24.80 8.90
CA ARG A 512 -44.70 -24.33 10.02
C ARG A 512 -43.98 -24.62 11.34
N VAL A 513 -43.65 -23.58 12.11
CA VAL A 513 -42.88 -23.71 13.36
C VAL A 513 -43.54 -22.89 14.47
N ALA A 514 -43.89 -23.52 15.59
CA ALA A 514 -44.50 -22.85 16.74
C ALA A 514 -43.44 -22.15 17.60
N LEU A 515 -43.27 -20.84 17.44
CA LEU A 515 -42.19 -20.08 18.06
C LEU A 515 -42.38 -19.90 19.58
N PRO A 516 -41.30 -19.95 20.38
CA PRO A 516 -41.38 -19.62 21.80
C PRO A 516 -41.65 -18.13 22.01
N ALA A 517 -42.22 -17.77 23.17
CA ALA A 517 -42.48 -16.36 23.52
C ALA A 517 -41.23 -15.47 23.41
N SER A 518 -40.06 -16.03 23.72
CA SER A 518 -38.76 -15.36 23.68
C SER A 518 -38.27 -15.02 22.28
N ALA A 519 -38.78 -15.69 21.23
CA ALA A 519 -38.42 -15.40 19.83
C ALA A 519 -39.05 -14.09 19.33
N LEU A 520 -40.20 -13.69 19.90
CA LEU A 520 -40.92 -12.48 19.53
C LEU A 520 -40.48 -11.31 20.40
N LYS A 521 -39.39 -10.64 19.99
CA LYS A 521 -38.80 -9.52 20.72
C LYS A 521 -39.60 -8.22 20.63
N THR A 522 -40.49 -8.09 19.65
CA THR A 522 -41.33 -6.89 19.48
C THR A 522 -42.56 -6.98 20.37
N PRO A 523 -42.84 -6.02 21.27
CA PRO A 523 -44.00 -6.07 22.16
C PRO A 523 -45.35 -6.19 21.43
N ALA A 524 -45.45 -5.58 20.24
CA ALA A 524 -46.63 -5.69 19.38
C ALA A 524 -46.92 -7.14 18.94
N TRP A 525 -45.90 -7.99 18.89
CA TRP A 525 -46.04 -9.38 18.47
C TRP A 525 -46.33 -10.36 19.60
N GLN A 526 -46.31 -9.87 20.83
CA GLN A 526 -46.71 -10.64 22.01
C GLN A 526 -48.21 -10.51 22.29
N ASN A 527 -48.94 -9.74 21.47
CA ASN A 527 -50.37 -9.48 21.65
C ASN A 527 -51.22 -10.65 21.12
N ALA A 528 -52.08 -11.20 21.98
CA ALA A 528 -52.99 -12.31 21.66
C ALA A 528 -54.03 -12.01 20.55
N LYS A 529 -54.11 -10.78 20.04
CA LYS A 529 -54.97 -10.38 18.91
C LYS A 529 -54.20 -9.90 17.68
N MET A 530 -52.94 -10.31 17.54
CA MET A 530 -52.09 -9.91 16.42
C MET A 530 -52.61 -10.49 15.09
N PRO A 531 -52.84 -9.67 14.05
CA PRO A 531 -53.13 -10.18 12.72
C PRO A 531 -51.88 -10.85 12.11
N PRO A 532 -52.02 -11.77 11.14
CA PRO A 532 -50.89 -12.37 10.44
C PRO A 532 -49.92 -11.30 9.94
N THR A 533 -48.71 -11.27 10.50
CA THR A 533 -47.74 -10.22 10.24
C THR A 533 -46.57 -10.80 9.47
N SER A 534 -46.18 -10.11 8.40
CA SER A 534 -45.03 -10.52 7.60
C SER A 534 -43.73 -10.34 8.38
N VAL A 535 -42.91 -11.39 8.38
CA VAL A 535 -41.62 -11.43 9.05
C VAL A 535 -40.56 -12.03 8.13
N ALA A 536 -39.32 -11.58 8.31
CA ALA A 536 -38.16 -12.31 7.84
C ALA A 536 -37.70 -13.27 8.93
N TRP A 537 -37.18 -14.43 8.56
CA TRP A 537 -36.71 -15.43 9.51
C TRP A 537 -35.38 -16.04 9.08
N CYS A 538 -34.64 -16.60 10.04
CA CYS A 538 -33.53 -17.49 9.76
C CYS A 538 -33.41 -18.63 10.76
N VAL A 539 -32.71 -19.69 10.37
CA VAL A 539 -32.23 -20.75 11.26
C VAL A 539 -30.83 -21.19 10.82
N GLN A 540 -29.96 -21.56 11.74
CA GLN A 540 -28.64 -22.05 11.34
C GLN A 540 -28.73 -23.46 10.75
N PRO A 541 -27.97 -23.79 9.69
CA PRO A 541 -27.99 -25.12 9.10
C PRO A 541 -27.67 -26.25 10.10
N TYR A 542 -26.83 -25.99 11.10
CA TYR A 542 -26.47 -26.96 12.14
C TYR A 542 -27.50 -27.09 13.26
N ASP A 543 -28.50 -26.20 13.33
CA ASP A 543 -29.60 -26.31 14.29
C ASP A 543 -30.77 -27.12 13.72
N VAL A 544 -30.86 -27.28 12.39
CA VAL A 544 -31.88 -28.10 11.73
C VAL A 544 -31.54 -29.58 11.87
N ARG A 545 -32.51 -30.41 12.23
CA ARG A 545 -32.31 -31.85 12.45
C ARG A 545 -32.94 -32.67 11.33
N VAL A 546 -32.19 -33.66 10.84
CA VAL A 546 -32.71 -34.71 9.97
C VAL A 546 -33.21 -35.86 10.84
N VAL A 547 -34.46 -36.27 10.64
CA VAL A 547 -35.13 -37.34 11.37
C VAL A 547 -35.65 -38.41 10.41
N ALA A 548 -35.85 -39.63 10.92
CA ALA A 548 -36.40 -40.73 10.11
C ALA A 548 -37.85 -40.45 9.72
N THR A 549 -38.21 -40.80 8.48
CA THR A 549 -39.55 -40.68 7.94
C THR A 549 -40.45 -41.76 8.58
N GLY A 550 -41.34 -41.36 9.52
CA GLY A 550 -42.41 -42.24 10.03
C GLY A 550 -42.22 -42.86 11.42
N GLY A 551 -41.93 -42.05 12.45
CA GLY A 551 -42.11 -42.47 13.85
C GLY A 551 -43.60 -42.68 14.19
N THR A 552 -43.90 -43.72 14.98
CA THR A 552 -45.27 -44.18 15.34
C THR A 552 -46.12 -43.19 16.14
N ASP A 553 -45.58 -42.03 16.52
CA ASP A 553 -46.17 -41.16 17.55
C ASP A 553 -46.70 -39.82 16.98
N GLY A 554 -46.76 -39.65 15.65
CA GLY A 554 -47.32 -38.44 15.02
C GLY A 554 -46.46 -37.17 15.11
N THR A 555 -45.25 -37.26 15.69
CA THR A 555 -44.23 -36.20 15.76
C THR A 555 -43.26 -36.24 14.57
N GLY A 556 -43.75 -36.57 13.38
CA GLY A 556 -42.91 -36.66 12.17
C GLY A 556 -42.54 -35.25 11.68
N GLY A 557 -41.24 -34.95 11.60
CA GLY A 557 -40.73 -33.75 10.95
C GLY A 557 -41.24 -33.59 9.50
N ILE A 558 -41.09 -32.40 8.92
CA ILE A 558 -41.58 -32.08 7.57
C ILE A 558 -40.89 -33.00 6.57
N ALA A 559 -41.67 -33.72 5.77
CA ALA A 559 -41.12 -34.61 4.74
C ALA A 559 -40.29 -33.82 3.73
N ALA A 560 -39.11 -34.34 3.39
CA ALA A 560 -38.17 -33.73 2.47
C ALA A 560 -37.41 -34.77 1.65
N THR A 561 -36.86 -34.34 0.52
CA THR A 561 -35.95 -35.12 -0.32
C THR A 561 -34.57 -34.49 -0.30
N VAL A 562 -33.52 -35.33 -0.20
CA VAL A 562 -32.13 -34.89 -0.32
C VAL A 562 -31.83 -34.61 -1.79
N ASP A 563 -31.70 -33.33 -2.16
CA ASP A 563 -31.42 -32.90 -3.54
C ASP A 563 -29.90 -32.76 -3.80
N ASP A 564 -29.09 -32.47 -2.78
CA ASP A 564 -27.62 -32.41 -2.89
C ASP A 564 -26.93 -32.79 -1.57
N VAL A 565 -25.71 -33.33 -1.66
CA VAL A 565 -24.84 -33.71 -0.53
C VAL A 565 -23.41 -33.27 -0.80
N ALA A 566 -22.88 -32.36 0.01
CA ALA A 566 -21.51 -31.89 -0.04
C ALA A 566 -20.72 -32.35 1.19
N HIS A 567 -19.72 -33.21 1.00
CA HIS A 567 -18.84 -33.67 2.09
C HIS A 567 -17.71 -32.67 2.33
N LEU A 568 -17.67 -32.09 3.53
CA LEU A 568 -16.72 -31.04 3.93
C LEU A 568 -15.77 -31.52 5.04
N GLY A 569 -15.37 -32.80 4.98
CA GLY A 569 -14.52 -33.44 5.99
C GLY A 569 -15.35 -34.03 7.13
N PRO A 570 -15.29 -33.50 8.37
CA PRO A 570 -16.02 -34.06 9.51
C PRO A 570 -17.54 -33.81 9.47
N ILE A 571 -18.00 -32.96 8.55
CA ILE A 571 -19.41 -32.60 8.38
C ILE A 571 -19.82 -32.82 6.91
N ALA A 572 -21.11 -33.09 6.70
CA ALA A 572 -21.77 -33.06 5.42
C ALA A 572 -22.82 -31.93 5.41
N GLU A 573 -22.85 -31.17 4.33
CA GLU A 573 -23.87 -30.17 4.08
C GLU A 573 -24.89 -30.75 3.09
N LEU A 574 -26.18 -30.70 3.46
CA LEU A 574 -27.29 -31.27 2.71
C LEU A 574 -28.16 -30.14 2.18
N LEU A 575 -28.54 -30.19 0.91
CA LEU A 575 -29.65 -29.39 0.38
C LEU A 575 -30.91 -30.26 0.38
N LEU A 576 -31.89 -29.89 1.20
CA LEU A 576 -33.14 -30.60 1.34
C LEU A 576 -34.26 -29.80 0.69
N ARG A 577 -35.04 -30.46 -0.17
CA ARG A 577 -36.28 -29.90 -0.71
C ARG A 577 -37.47 -30.46 0.05
N LEU A 578 -38.16 -29.59 0.78
CA LEU A 578 -39.36 -29.92 1.53
C LEU A 578 -40.51 -30.27 0.58
N ASP A 579 -41.40 -31.17 1.01
CA ASP A 579 -42.68 -31.44 0.32
C ASP A 579 -43.50 -30.13 0.33
N GLY A 580 -43.62 -29.50 -0.84
CA GLY A 580 -44.14 -28.13 -1.00
C GLY A 580 -43.15 -27.15 -1.65
N GLY A 581 -41.92 -27.59 -1.95
CA GLY A 581 -40.99 -26.95 -2.88
C GLY A 581 -40.00 -25.96 -2.26
N ALA A 582 -40.04 -25.71 -0.94
CA ALA A 582 -39.04 -24.89 -0.27
C ALA A 582 -37.73 -25.67 -0.05
N GLU A 583 -36.60 -24.97 -0.11
CA GLU A 583 -35.28 -25.55 0.12
C GLU A 583 -34.73 -25.15 1.50
N LEU A 584 -34.06 -26.09 2.17
CA LEU A 584 -33.35 -25.90 3.42
C LEU A 584 -31.97 -26.53 3.34
N THR A 585 -30.94 -25.79 3.73
CA THR A 585 -29.60 -26.32 3.95
C THR A 585 -29.48 -26.86 5.37
N VAL A 586 -28.95 -28.08 5.52
CA VAL A 586 -28.74 -28.72 6.83
C VAL A 586 -27.30 -29.18 6.95
N THR A 587 -26.70 -29.05 8.12
CA THR A 587 -25.34 -29.55 8.38
C THR A 587 -25.41 -30.70 9.38
N VAL A 588 -24.90 -31.87 8.98
CA VAL A 588 -24.84 -33.08 9.81
C VAL A 588 -23.40 -33.58 9.95
N PRO A 589 -23.05 -34.35 11.00
CA PRO A 589 -21.77 -35.05 11.06
C PRO A 589 -21.62 -36.01 9.87
N SER A 590 -20.41 -36.09 9.30
CA SER A 590 -20.18 -37.01 8.18
C SER A 590 -20.34 -38.48 8.63
N GLY A 591 -20.95 -39.29 7.77
CA GLY A 591 -21.40 -40.65 8.06
C GLY A 591 -22.81 -40.73 8.67
N GLN A 592 -23.49 -39.59 8.88
CA GLN A 592 -24.87 -39.53 9.37
C GLN A 592 -25.84 -38.93 8.33
N GLU A 593 -25.34 -38.57 7.15
CA GLU A 593 -26.13 -38.09 6.02
C GLU A 593 -27.00 -39.20 5.41
N PRO A 594 -28.28 -38.90 5.07
CA PRO A 594 -29.05 -39.78 4.21
C PRO A 594 -28.49 -39.81 2.79
N GLU A 595 -28.79 -40.88 2.04
CA GLU A 595 -28.37 -40.99 0.64
C GLU A 595 -29.01 -39.91 -0.25
N LEU A 596 -28.30 -39.51 -1.31
CA LEU A 596 -28.83 -38.59 -2.32
C LEU A 596 -30.14 -39.14 -2.91
N GLY A 597 -31.18 -38.31 -2.96
CA GLY A 597 -32.52 -38.71 -3.40
C GLY A 597 -33.37 -39.43 -2.35
N ALA A 598 -32.83 -39.76 -1.17
CA ALA A 598 -33.59 -40.38 -0.10
C ALA A 598 -34.67 -39.41 0.45
N ARG A 599 -35.77 -39.99 0.92
CA ARG A 599 -36.79 -39.27 1.70
C ARG A 599 -36.43 -39.28 3.18
N CYS A 600 -36.48 -38.12 3.81
CA CYS A 600 -36.24 -37.92 5.23
C CYS A 600 -37.29 -36.97 5.83
N GLY A 601 -37.35 -36.89 7.16
CA GLY A 601 -38.07 -35.83 7.86
C GLY A 601 -37.11 -34.73 8.31
N VAL A 602 -37.59 -33.49 8.35
CA VAL A 602 -36.83 -32.31 8.81
C VAL A 602 -37.54 -31.69 10.00
N GLU A 603 -36.81 -31.54 11.10
CA GLU A 603 -37.27 -30.87 12.30
C GLU A 603 -36.48 -29.56 12.47
N VAL A 604 -37.20 -28.45 12.60
CA VAL A 604 -36.63 -27.13 12.89
C VAL A 604 -36.96 -26.79 14.34
N PRO A 605 -35.99 -26.82 15.27
CA PRO A 605 -36.23 -26.51 16.67
C PRO A 605 -36.75 -25.07 16.81
N PRO A 606 -37.91 -24.85 17.46
CA PRO A 606 -38.49 -23.51 17.56
C PRO A 606 -37.59 -22.47 18.21
N GLU A 607 -36.78 -22.87 19.20
CA GLU A 607 -35.83 -22.02 19.90
C GLU A 607 -34.64 -21.56 19.04
N ALA A 608 -34.37 -22.25 17.93
CA ALA A 608 -33.30 -21.91 17.00
C ALA A 608 -33.75 -20.92 15.91
N VAL A 609 -35.05 -20.69 15.76
CA VAL A 609 -35.60 -19.76 14.76
C VAL A 609 -35.53 -18.33 15.27
N ILE A 610 -34.90 -17.47 14.47
CA ILE A 610 -34.84 -16.03 14.72
C ILE A 610 -35.77 -15.33 13.74
N VAL A 611 -36.57 -14.40 14.23
CA VAL A 611 -37.52 -13.61 13.42
C VAL A 611 -37.28 -12.11 13.57
N TRP A 612 -37.47 -11.38 12.46
CA TRP A 612 -37.37 -9.93 12.38
C TRP A 612 -38.54 -9.36 11.57
N PRO A 613 -38.85 -8.06 11.73
CA PRO A 613 -39.88 -7.43 10.91
C PRO A 613 -39.51 -7.54 9.42
N ALA A 614 -40.49 -7.80 8.57
CA ALA A 614 -40.27 -7.71 7.13
C ALA A 614 -39.86 -6.26 6.79
N THR A 615 -38.73 -6.14 6.08
CA THR A 615 -38.15 -4.86 5.63
C THR A 615 -38.68 -4.42 4.29
#